data_AF-A0A938H8K6-F1
#
_entry.id   AF-A0A938H8K6-F1
#
_cell.length_a   1.000
_cell.length_b   1.000
_cell.length_c   1.000
_cell.angle_alpha   90.00
_cell.angle_beta   90.00
_cell.angle_gamma   90.00
#
_symmetry.space_group_name_H-M   'P 1'
#
loop_
_entity.id
_entity.type
_entity.pdbx_description
1 polymer ?
#
loop_
_entity_poly.entity_id
_entity_poly.type
_entity_poly.pdbx_seq_one_letter_code
_entity_poly.pdbx_strand_id
1 'polypeptide(L)' 'MLDTLITSKTRIKLLLKFFSHQANASYLRLLAEEFEESTNSVRVELNRLTQA' A
#
# COMPACT_ATOMS: atom_id res chain seq x y z
N MET A 1 -19.21 -1.82 2.73
CA MET A 1 -18.52 -1.29 1.53
C MET A 1 -17.20 -0.62 1.85
N LEU A 2 -17.09 0.18 2.92
CA LEU A 2 -15.81 0.80 3.29
C LEU A 2 -14.84 -0.22 3.94
N ASP A 3 -15.37 -1.13 4.75
CA ASP A 3 -14.57 -2.15 5.46
C ASP A 3 -13.90 -3.17 4.52
N THR A 4 -14.50 -3.40 3.35
CA THR A 4 -13.90 -4.22 2.28
C THR A 4 -12.73 -3.51 1.61
N LEU A 5 -12.69 -2.18 1.68
CA LEU A 5 -11.62 -1.36 1.13
C LEU A 5 -10.55 -1.01 2.18
N ILE A 6 -10.89 -1.05 3.47
CA ILE A 6 -10.02 -0.68 4.59
C ILE A 6 -9.74 -1.93 5.44
N THR A 7 -9.04 -2.89 4.85
CA THR A 7 -8.71 -4.17 5.50
C THR A 7 -7.44 -4.09 6.35
N SER A 8 -6.59 -3.08 6.14
CA SER A 8 -5.35 -2.88 6.89
C SER A 8 -4.88 -1.42 6.87
N LYS A 9 -4.08 -1.03 7.86
CA LYS A 9 -3.43 0.30 7.89
C LYS A 9 -2.50 0.50 6.68
N THR A 10 -1.78 -0.54 6.28
CA THR A 10 -0.92 -0.58 5.09
C THR A 10 -1.70 -0.23 3.82
N ARG A 11 -2.92 -0.75 3.67
CA ARG A 11 -3.78 -0.48 2.52
C ARG A 11 -4.13 0.99 2.40
N ILE A 12 -4.47 1.64 3.51
CA ILE A 12 -4.76 3.08 3.54
C ILE A 12 -3.52 3.86 3.10
N LYS A 13 -2.35 3.55 3.64
CA LYS A 13 -1.07 4.22 3.26
C LYS A 13 -0.78 4.07 1.76
N LEU A 14 -0.95 2.86 1.21
CA LEU A 14 -0.77 2.59 -0.22
C LEU A 14 -1.75 3.36 -1.10
N LEU A 15 -3.04 3.35 -0.74
CA LEU A 15 -4.07 4.10 -1.47
C LEU A 15 -3.76 5.59 -1.45
N LEU A 16 -3.45 6.18 -0.29
CA LEU A 16 -3.09 7.61 -0.19
C LEU A 16 -1.85 7.96 -1.02
N LYS A 17 -0.81 7.10 -0.98
CA LYS A 17 0.43 7.33 -1.74
C LYS A 17 0.21 7.28 -3.24
N PHE A 18 -0.48 6.25 -3.75
CA PHE A 18 -0.58 6.02 -5.18
C PHE A 18 -1.78 6.70 -5.85
N PHE A 19 -2.90 6.91 -5.14
CA PHE A 19 -4.08 7.56 -5.75
C PHE A 19 -3.95 9.09 -5.78
N SER A 20 -3.06 9.68 -4.99
CA SER A 20 -2.83 11.14 -5.02
C SER A 20 -2.07 11.62 -6.27
N HIS A 21 -1.33 10.74 -6.95
CA HIS A 21 -0.59 11.07 -8.18
C HIS A 21 -0.44 9.83 -9.08
N GLN A 22 -0.99 9.89 -10.30
CA GLN A 22 -0.97 8.77 -11.25
C GLN A 22 0.45 8.34 -11.68
N ALA A 23 1.44 9.22 -11.57
CA ALA A 23 2.83 8.95 -11.93
C ALA A 23 3.69 8.44 -10.75
N ASN A 24 3.11 8.20 -9.57
CA ASN A 24 3.88 7.74 -8.42
C ASN A 24 4.40 6.31 -8.63
N ALA A 25 5.72 6.17 -8.55
CA ALA A 25 6.42 4.91 -8.49
C ALA A 25 7.40 4.94 -7.31
N SER A 26 7.59 3.80 -6.65
CA SER A 26 8.55 3.68 -5.55
C SER A 26 9.07 2.25 -5.46
N TYR A 27 10.30 2.09 -4.96
CA TYR A 27 10.83 0.78 -4.62
C TYR A 27 10.13 0.25 -3.38
N LEU A 28 9.81 -1.06 -3.36
CA LEU A 28 9.13 -1.70 -2.24
C LEU A 28 9.85 -1.47 -0.89
N ARG A 29 11.19 -1.45 -0.89
CA ARG A 29 11.98 -1.19 0.32
C ARG A 29 11.78 0.24 0.84
N LEU A 30 11.72 1.22 -0.05
CA LEU A 30 11.47 2.61 0.33
C LEU A 30 10.06 2.77 0.91
N LEU A 31 9.06 2.08 0.36
CA LEU A 31 7.71 2.08 0.93
C LEU A 31 7.68 1.49 2.35
N ALA A 32 8.43 0.40 2.58
CA ALA A 32 8.52 -0.21 3.90
C ALA A 32 9.18 0.72 4.93
N GLU A 33 10.26 1.40 4.53
CA GLU A 33 10.92 2.43 5.33
C GLU A 33 9.97 3.62 5.60
N GLU A 34 9.31 4.17 4.58
CA GLU A 34 8.36 5.29 4.69
C GLU A 34 7.16 4.95 5.57
N PHE A 35 6.70 3.69 5.55
CA PHE A 35 5.54 3.25 6.31
C PHE A 35 5.87 2.73 7.71
N GLU A 36 7.16 2.65 8.07
CA GLU A 36 7.63 2.04 9.33
C GLU A 36 7.06 0.61 9.51
N GLU A 37 7.05 -0.17 8.42
CA GLU A 37 6.47 -1.50 8.36
C GLU A 37 7.45 -2.51 7.75
N SER A 38 7.20 -3.80 7.97
CA SER A 38 8.00 -4.83 7.31
C SER A 38 7.78 -4.80 5.80
N THR A 39 8.84 -5.01 5.01
CA THR A 39 8.77 -5.16 3.55
C THR A 39 7.73 -6.22 3.14
N ASN A 40 7.58 -7.28 3.93
CA ASN A 40 6.60 -8.33 3.65
C ASN A 40 5.15 -7.85 3.83
N SER A 41 4.86 -7.04 4.87
CA SER A 41 3.52 -6.48 5.09
C SER A 41 3.09 -5.62 3.90
N VAL A 42 3.98 -4.73 3.45
CA VAL A 42 3.74 -3.87 2.28
C VAL A 42 3.55 -4.69 1.01
N ARG A 43 4.40 -5.70 0.78
CA ARG A 43 4.31 -6.61 -0.38
C ARG A 43 2.99 -7.35 -0.44
N VAL A 44 2.56 -7.93 0.69
CA VAL A 44 1.31 -8.71 0.76
C VAL A 44 0.11 -7.82 0.44
N GLU A 45 0.06 -6.61 0.99
CA GLU A 45 -1.06 -5.70 0.73
C GLU A 45 -1.06 -5.14 -0.70
N LEU A 46 0.13 -4.83 -1.25
CA LEU A 46 0.26 -4.49 -2.68
C LEU A 46 -0.27 -5.61 -3.57
N ASN A 47 0.11 -6.86 -3.31
CA ASN A 47 -0.37 -8.00 -4.09
C ASN A 47 -1.89 -8.15 -3.99
N ARG A 48 -2.49 -7.92 -2.81
CA ARG A 48 -3.95 -7.92 -2.65
C ARG A 48 -4.63 -6.80 -3.42
N LEU A 49 -4.04 -5.61 -3.46
CA LEU A 49 -4.56 -4.48 -4.23
C LEU A 49 -4.51 -4.76 -5.74
N THR A 50 -3.45 -5.40 -6.24
CA THR A 50 -3.32 -5.73 -7.66
C THR A 50 -4.31 -6.81 -8.13
N GLN A 51 -4.76 -7.69 -7.24
CA GLN A 51 -5.68 -8.79 -7.56
C GLN A 51 -7.17 -8.45 -7.31
N ALA A 52 -7.46 -7.28 -6.72
CA ALA A 52 -8.80 -6.84 -6.36
C ALA A 52 -9.50 -6.16 -7.55
#